data_AF-A0A7Y4U503-F1
#
_entry.id   AF-A0A7Y4U503-F1
#
_cell.length_a   1.000
_cell.length_b   1.000
_cell.length_c   1.000
_cell.angle_alpha   90.00
_cell.angle_beta   90.00
_cell.angle_gamma   90.00
#
_symmetry.space_group_name_H-M   'P 1'
#
loop_
_entity.id
_entity.type
_entity.pdbx_description
1 polymer ?
#
loop_
_entity_poly.entity_id
_entity_poly.type
_entity_poly.pdbx_seq_one_letter_code
_entity_poly.pdbx_strand_id
1 'polypeptide(L)'
;MNLRGCLALIRSPETGTWYRAIQPQFWQTSLATTQTKVLSSRFNEGHVARPQFEVLYLAETQMVAMFEVQALFGSPTQPGGVVANPRRPWTVINVQVQLQDVADLTQVSQQTLLATTAQEL
;
A
#
# COMPACT_ATOMS: atom_id res chain seq x y z
N MET A 1 -14.08 -10.71 -5.62
CA MET A 1 -14.22 -9.27 -5.91
C MET A 1 -15.38 -9.05 -6.88
N ASN A 2 -16.25 -8.08 -6.59
CA ASN A 2 -17.32 -7.68 -7.52
C ASN A 2 -16.78 -6.75 -8.61
N LEU A 3 -16.37 -7.32 -9.76
CA LEU A 3 -15.77 -6.55 -10.86
C LEU A 3 -16.71 -5.49 -11.46
N ARG A 4 -18.04 -5.71 -11.41
CA ARG A 4 -19.00 -4.69 -11.82
C ARG A 4 -19.01 -3.50 -10.86
N GLY A 5 -18.80 -3.76 -9.57
CA GLY A 5 -18.64 -2.73 -8.54
C GLY A 5 -17.45 -1.81 -8.80
N CYS A 6 -16.34 -2.34 -9.32
CA CYS A 6 -15.16 -1.55 -9.67
C CYS A 6 -15.45 -0.44 -10.68
N LEU A 7 -16.33 -0.70 -11.66
CA LEU A 7 -16.72 0.28 -12.68
C LEU A 7 -17.62 1.39 -12.12
N ALA A 8 -18.23 1.17 -10.96
CA ALA A 8 -19.15 2.11 -10.32
C ALA A 8 -18.48 2.95 -9.21
N LEU A 9 -17.19 2.73 -8.95
CA LEU A 9 -16.45 3.51 -7.96
C LEU A 9 -16.40 4.99 -8.36
N ILE A 10 -16.63 5.85 -7.38
CA ILE A 10 -16.36 7.29 -7.53
C ILE A 10 -14.86 7.46 -7.63
N ARG A 11 -14.42 8.23 -8.62
CA ARG A 11 -13.02 8.50 -8.86
C ARG A 11 -12.76 9.99 -8.91
N SER A 12 -11.64 10.40 -8.32
CA SER A 12 -11.20 11.79 -8.26
C SER A 12 -9.68 11.88 -8.47
N PRO A 13 -9.18 13.02 -8.96
CA PRO A 13 -7.75 13.27 -8.93
C PRO A 13 -7.25 13.39 -7.49
N GLU A 14 -5.97 13.11 -7.28
CA GLU A 14 -5.29 13.23 -6.00
C GLU A 14 -3.94 13.91 -6.22
N THR A 15 -3.61 14.90 -5.40
CA THR A 15 -2.32 15.60 -5.47
C THR A 15 -1.87 15.98 -4.08
N GLY A 16 -0.64 15.62 -3.74
CA GLY A 16 -0.11 15.88 -2.41
C GLY A 16 1.22 15.20 -2.16
N THR A 17 1.69 15.34 -0.93
CA THR A 17 2.89 14.65 -0.45
C THR A 17 2.47 13.41 0.31
N TRP A 18 2.88 12.26 -0.20
CA TRP A 18 2.71 10.97 0.44
C TRP A 18 4.06 10.45 0.91
N TYR A 19 4.06 9.42 1.75
CA TYR A 19 5.25 8.95 2.42
C TYR A 19 5.52 7.48 2.11
N ARG A 20 6.80 7.13 1.96
CA ARG A 20 7.24 5.74 1.83
C ARG A 20 8.39 5.47 2.78
N ALA A 21 8.29 4.42 3.59
CA ALA A 21 9.41 3.94 4.38
C ALA A 21 10.22 2.92 3.56
N ILE A 22 11.53 3.12 3.51
CA ILE A 22 12.47 2.22 2.82
C ILE A 22 13.68 1.96 3.70
N GLN A 23 14.38 0.86 3.43
CA GLN A 23 15.69 0.63 4.03
C GLN A 23 16.75 1.42 3.23
N PRO A 24 17.77 2.02 3.88
CA PRO A 24 18.74 2.90 3.21
C PRO A 24 19.41 2.32 1.96
N GLN A 25 19.64 1.00 1.91
CA GLN A 25 20.25 0.36 0.74
C GLN A 25 19.38 0.43 -0.53
N PHE A 26 18.09 0.74 -0.41
CA PHE A 26 17.17 0.90 -1.54
C PHE A 26 17.00 2.36 -1.96
N TRP A 27 17.83 3.29 -1.47
CA TRP A 27 17.70 4.73 -1.77
C TRP A 27 17.68 5.03 -3.28
N GLN A 28 18.58 4.40 -4.04
CA GLN A 28 18.68 4.61 -5.50
C GLN A 28 17.50 4.00 -6.28
N THR A 29 16.78 3.06 -5.67
CA THR A 29 15.63 2.36 -6.25
C THR A 29 14.35 2.63 -5.43
N SER A 30 14.29 3.79 -4.78
CA SER A 30 13.28 4.13 -3.77
C SER A 30 11.85 4.17 -4.29
N LEU A 31 11.65 4.26 -5.61
CA LEU A 31 10.36 4.19 -6.29
C LEU A 31 10.20 2.95 -7.16
N ALA A 32 11.13 1.99 -7.10
CA ALA A 32 11.04 0.77 -7.89
C ALA A 32 9.87 -0.12 -7.41
N THR A 33 9.17 -0.69 -8.39
CA THR A 33 7.94 -1.46 -8.23
C THR A 33 7.96 -2.82 -8.92
N THR A 34 8.98 -3.12 -9.72
CA THR A 34 9.06 -4.36 -10.52
C THR A 34 8.87 -5.64 -9.71
N GLN A 35 9.37 -5.67 -8.48
CA GLN A 35 9.21 -6.80 -7.55
C GLN A 35 7.74 -7.13 -7.23
N THR A 36 6.84 -6.14 -7.31
CA THR A 36 5.42 -6.32 -6.97
C THR A 36 4.65 -7.13 -8.01
N LYS A 37 5.20 -7.31 -9.21
CA LYS A 37 4.66 -8.28 -10.19
C LYS A 37 4.79 -9.72 -9.72
N VAL A 38 5.71 -10.00 -8.82
CA VAL A 38 6.07 -11.37 -8.42
C VAL A 38 5.61 -11.65 -6.99
N LEU A 39 5.86 -10.69 -6.09
CA LEU A 39 5.53 -10.78 -4.68
C LEU A 39 4.07 -10.40 -4.45
N SER A 40 3.29 -11.36 -3.95
CA SER A 40 1.91 -11.12 -3.53
C SER A 40 1.87 -10.21 -2.30
N SER A 41 0.88 -9.33 -2.26
CA SER A 41 0.66 -8.31 -1.24
C SER A 41 -0.83 -7.98 -1.17
N ARG A 42 -1.23 -7.09 -0.25
CA ARG A 42 -2.64 -6.82 0.03
C ARG A 42 -3.46 -6.43 -1.20
N PHE A 43 -2.92 -5.57 -2.07
CA PHE A 43 -3.61 -5.07 -3.27
C PHE A 43 -3.03 -5.59 -4.59
N ASN A 44 -2.15 -6.60 -4.55
CA ASN A 44 -1.57 -7.18 -5.76
C ASN A 44 -1.31 -8.67 -5.52
N GLU A 45 -1.95 -9.51 -6.32
CA GLU A 45 -1.79 -10.97 -6.22
C GLU A 45 -0.39 -11.47 -6.65
N GLY A 46 0.46 -10.58 -7.19
CA GLY A 46 1.82 -10.90 -7.60
C GLY A 46 1.84 -11.81 -8.83
N HIS A 47 2.66 -12.85 -8.81
CA HIS A 47 2.91 -13.67 -10.01
C HIS A 47 1.67 -14.37 -10.59
N VAL A 48 0.61 -14.55 -9.79
CA VAL A 48 -0.67 -15.15 -10.24
C VAL A 48 -1.64 -14.15 -10.87
N ALA A 49 -1.40 -12.84 -10.73
CA ALA A 49 -2.22 -11.82 -11.36
C ALA A 49 -2.25 -11.97 -12.90
N ARG A 50 -3.40 -11.69 -13.51
CA ARG A 50 -3.63 -11.77 -14.96
C ARG A 50 -4.41 -10.53 -15.44
N PRO A 51 -3.75 -9.54 -16.09
CA PRO A 51 -2.31 -9.42 -16.30
C PRO A 51 -1.55 -9.09 -15.01
N GLN A 52 -0.24 -9.34 -15.00
CA GLN A 52 0.63 -8.83 -13.93
C GLN A 52 0.79 -7.32 -14.06
N PHE A 53 0.80 -6.63 -12.92
CA PHE A 53 0.98 -5.18 -12.86
C PHE A 53 1.85 -4.78 -11.66
N GLU A 54 2.36 -3.56 -11.71
CA GLU A 54 3.20 -2.98 -10.67
C GLU A 54 2.38 -2.11 -9.74
N VAL A 55 2.71 -2.13 -8.45
CA VAL A 55 2.07 -1.31 -7.42
C VAL A 55 3.12 -0.58 -6.60
N LEU A 56 2.89 0.71 -6.35
CA LEU A 56 3.65 1.53 -5.41
C LEU A 56 2.80 1.77 -4.17
N TYR A 57 3.26 1.29 -3.01
CA TYR A 57 2.60 1.54 -1.73
C TYR A 57 3.13 2.83 -1.10
N LEU A 58 2.20 3.71 -0.74
CA LEU A 58 2.46 4.99 -0.09
C LEU A 58 1.50 5.16 1.10
N ALA A 59 1.87 6.01 2.05
CA ALA A 59 1.06 6.34 3.21
C ALA A 59 0.79 7.84 3.31
N GLU A 60 -0.35 8.20 3.93
CA GLU A 60 -0.75 9.60 4.17
C GLU A 60 0.15 10.34 5.17
N THR A 61 0.82 9.61 6.08
CA THR A 61 1.74 10.18 7.07
C THR A 61 2.99 9.35 7.21
N GLN A 62 4.07 9.98 7.70
CA GLN A 62 5.33 9.30 8.02
C GLN A 62 5.13 8.20 9.08
N MET A 63 4.23 8.42 10.05
CA MET A 63 3.92 7.45 11.09
C MET A 63 3.29 6.20 10.50
N VAL A 64 2.30 6.35 9.61
CA VAL A 64 1.66 5.22 8.93
C VAL A 64 2.67 4.50 8.03
N ALA A 65 3.55 5.22 7.31
CA ALA A 65 4.61 4.59 6.51
C ALA A 65 5.53 3.69 7.35
N MET A 66 5.90 4.13 8.55
CA MET A 66 6.74 3.36 9.49
C MET A 66 5.98 2.19 10.13
N PHE A 67 4.66 2.34 10.33
CA PHE A 67 3.80 1.26 10.79
C PHE A 67 3.71 0.12 9.77
N GLU A 68 3.48 0.43 8.49
CA GLU A 68 3.34 -0.56 7.40
C GLU A 68 4.59 -1.44 7.24
N VAL A 69 5.78 -0.88 7.49
CA VAL A 69 7.05 -1.63 7.44
C VAL A 69 7.43 -2.29 8.76
N GLN A 70 6.51 -2.30 9.72
CA GLN A 70 6.66 -2.91 11.04
C GLN A 70 7.79 -2.34 11.89
N ALA A 71 8.17 -1.08 11.63
CA ALA A 71 9.22 -0.40 12.38
C ALA A 71 8.72 0.03 13.78
N LEU A 72 7.43 0.32 13.92
CA LEU A 72 6.81 0.77 15.18
C LEU A 72 6.14 -0.38 15.96
N PHE A 73 5.49 -1.30 15.26
CA PHE A 73 4.87 -2.51 15.80
C PHE A 73 5.10 -3.65 14.82
N GLY A 74 5.31 -4.88 15.30
CA GLY A 74 5.45 -6.00 14.39
C GLY A 74 4.08 -6.53 13.89
N SER A 75 4.11 -7.54 13.03
CA SER A 75 2.90 -8.16 12.50
C SER A 75 2.18 -9.04 13.54
N PRO A 76 0.89 -8.80 13.83
CA PRO A 76 0.10 -9.68 14.70
C PRO A 76 -0.19 -11.05 14.07
N THR A 77 0.08 -11.22 12.77
CA THR A 77 -0.13 -12.49 12.05
C THR A 77 1.11 -13.39 12.08
N GLN A 78 2.19 -12.98 12.77
CA GLN A 78 3.39 -13.79 12.97
C GLN A 78 3.50 -14.19 14.46
N PRO A 79 3.79 -15.46 14.79
CA PRO A 79 4.02 -15.87 16.18
C PRO A 79 5.18 -15.08 16.81
N GLY A 80 4.91 -14.40 17.94
CA GLY A 80 5.88 -13.48 18.57
C GLY A 80 6.04 -12.13 17.86
N GLY A 81 5.26 -11.88 16.80
CA GLY A 81 5.36 -10.75 15.89
C GLY A 81 4.77 -9.45 16.41
N VAL A 82 4.27 -9.35 17.64
CA VAL A 82 3.79 -8.05 18.19
C VAL A 82 4.94 -7.13 18.61
N VAL A 83 6.16 -7.68 18.70
CA VAL A 83 7.37 -6.92 19.03
C VAL A 83 7.79 -6.15 17.79
N ALA A 84 7.91 -4.82 17.91
CA ALA A 84 8.48 -3.98 16.86
C ALA A 84 9.83 -4.56 16.39
N ASN A 85 10.15 -4.44 15.11
CA ASN A 85 11.45 -4.85 14.59
C ASN A 85 12.35 -3.63 14.30
N PRO A 86 12.83 -2.91 15.35
CA PRO A 86 13.67 -1.73 15.18
C PRO A 86 15.09 -2.08 14.69
N ARG A 87 15.42 -3.37 14.52
CA ARG A 87 16.77 -3.84 14.20
C ARG A 87 17.21 -3.49 12.77
N ARG A 88 16.33 -2.92 11.96
CA ARG A 88 16.65 -2.45 10.61
C ARG A 88 16.51 -0.92 10.55
N PRO A 89 17.52 -0.20 10.04
CA PRO A 89 17.38 1.22 9.81
C PRO A 89 16.32 1.45 8.74
N TRP A 90 15.44 2.41 8.99
CA TRP A 90 14.41 2.85 8.05
C TRP A 90 14.57 4.34 7.79
N THR A 91 14.30 4.75 6.56
CA THR A 91 14.23 6.14 6.14
C THR A 91 12.87 6.36 5.50
N VAL A 92 12.20 7.43 5.91
CA VAL A 92 10.96 7.86 5.28
C VAL A 92 11.29 8.88 4.21
N ILE A 93 10.77 8.67 3.00
CA ILE A 93 10.89 9.61 1.89
C ILE A 93 9.55 10.27 1.61
N ASN A 94 9.62 11.53 1.18
CA ASN A 94 8.48 12.27 0.66
C ASN A 94 8.33 11.97 -0.83
N VAL A 95 7.14 11.60 -1.24
CA VAL A 95 6.77 11.30 -2.62
C VAL A 95 5.67 12.28 -3.02
N GLN A 96 6.00 13.19 -3.92
CA GLN A 96 4.99 14.06 -4.52
C GLN A 96 4.18 13.25 -5.52
N VAL A 97 2.86 13.19 -5.34
CA VAL A 97 1.95 12.51 -6.26
C VAL A 97 1.10 13.53 -7.01
N GLN A 98 0.80 13.19 -8.26
CA GLN A 98 -0.20 13.85 -9.09
C GLN A 98 -0.92 12.75 -9.87
N LEU A 99 -2.03 12.28 -9.32
CA LEU A 99 -2.83 11.17 -9.83
C LEU A 99 -4.12 11.72 -10.44
N GLN A 100 -4.53 11.16 -11.57
CA GLN A 100 -5.70 11.65 -12.32
C GLN A 100 -6.99 10.91 -11.95
N ASP A 101 -6.89 9.66 -11.53
CA ASP A 101 -8.02 8.75 -11.41
C ASP A 101 -7.81 7.81 -10.22
N VAL A 102 -8.24 8.24 -9.04
CA VAL A 102 -8.12 7.47 -7.78
C VAL A 102 -9.51 7.07 -7.31
N ALA A 103 -9.70 5.77 -7.09
CA ALA A 103 -10.91 5.27 -6.43
C ALA A 103 -10.76 5.42 -4.91
N ASP A 104 -11.64 6.22 -4.30
CA ASP A 104 -11.60 6.47 -2.87
C ASP A 104 -12.33 5.36 -2.09
N LEU A 105 -11.56 4.42 -1.55
CA LEU A 105 -12.07 3.34 -0.71
C LEU A 105 -12.12 3.68 0.79
N THR A 106 -11.83 4.93 1.19
CA THR A 106 -11.99 5.36 2.58
C THR A 106 -13.47 5.47 2.98
N GLN A 107 -14.34 5.69 1.99
CA GLN A 107 -15.79 5.75 2.17
C GLN A 107 -16.40 4.34 2.21
N VAL A 108 -17.09 4.00 3.30
CA VAL A 108 -17.75 2.70 3.50
C VAL A 108 -18.74 2.36 2.37
N SER A 109 -19.39 3.37 1.80
CA SER A 109 -20.31 3.19 0.66
C SER A 109 -19.59 2.67 -0.58
N GLN A 110 -18.33 3.07 -0.81
CA GLN A 110 -17.51 2.60 -1.93
C GLN A 110 -16.99 1.18 -1.69
N GLN A 111 -16.62 0.84 -0.45
CA GLN A 111 -16.19 -0.52 -0.07
C GLN A 111 -17.30 -1.55 -0.32
N THR A 112 -18.54 -1.18 0.01
CA THR A 112 -19.73 -2.03 -0.21
C THR A 112 -19.89 -2.44 -1.68
N LEU A 113 -19.54 -1.55 -2.63
CA LEU A 113 -19.61 -1.86 -4.06
C LEU A 113 -18.72 -3.05 -4.45
N LEU A 114 -17.59 -3.21 -3.75
CA LEU A 114 -16.62 -4.27 -3.98
C LEU A 114 -16.92 -5.56 -3.19
N ALA A 115 -17.94 -5.53 -2.33
CA ALA A 115 -18.21 -6.54 -1.32
C ALA A 115 -16.99 -6.82 -0.43
N THR A 116 -16.37 -5.74 0.07
CA THR A 116 -15.22 -5.79 0.96
C THR A 116 -15.40 -4.87 2.17
N THR A 117 -14.49 -4.95 3.15
CA THR A 117 -14.49 -4.16 4.38
C THR A 117 -13.11 -3.51 4.61
N ALA A 118 -13.05 -2.50 5.48
CA ALA A 118 -11.79 -1.89 5.90
C ALA A 118 -10.78 -2.87 6.51
N GLN A 119 -11.23 -4.01 7.05
CA GLN A 119 -10.35 -5.05 7.61
C GLN A 119 -9.73 -5.95 6.53
N GLU A 120 -10.44 -6.09 5.41
CA GLU A 120 -10.02 -6.87 4.24
C GLU A 120 -9.20 -6.03 3.24
N LEU A 121 -9.40 -4.70 3.28
CA LEU A 121 -8.55 -3.67 2.65
C LEU A 121 -7.31 -3.37 3.47
#